data_AF-A0A4Z1SN42-F1
#
_entry.id   AF-A0A4Z1SN42-F1
#
_cell.length_a   1.000
_cell.length_b   1.000
_cell.length_c   1.000
_cell.angle_alpha   90.00
_cell.angle_beta   90.00
_cell.angle_gamma   90.00
#
_symmetry.space_group_name_H-M   'P 1'
#
loop_
_entity.id
_entity.type
_entity.pdbx_description
1 polymer ?
#
loop_
_entity_poly.entity_id
_entity_poly.type
_entity_poly.pdbx_seq_one_letter_code
_entity_poly.pdbx_strand_id
1 'polypeptide(L)'
;MQRVQEHLHAHAWYEALMCTNSALDKHLRRGEPLEALALGCEVIRRLAAEGCPNGDEYRVLMTRVATALAKVGPGDVDRVPELLREAFQGLALASSLTNCETFAVAVSEWYVRHGLNPAVCSWVSPYLPEADRLPMAVKGCYPVPPLMQTPKMLCDYVLALLDAGNVKVATKALEYYRAHSTEHAEHEEVAKLAVEAFRKHSLKGLKLIRTKYKAILDETERSTLERLEFTVSSEQNDADELD
;
A
#
# COMPACT_ATOMS: atom_id res chain seq x y z
N MET A 1 5.88 27.02 12.91
CA MET A 1 5.21 25.98 13.71
C MET A 1 4.38 26.53 14.85
N GLN A 2 4.92 27.34 15.76
CA GLN A 2 4.20 27.81 16.96
C GLN A 2 2.80 28.37 16.69
N ARG A 3 2.63 29.32 15.75
CA ARG A 3 1.30 29.87 15.39
C ARG A 3 0.31 28.84 14.83
N VAL A 4 0.78 27.84 14.09
CA VAL A 4 -0.10 26.78 13.57
C VAL A 4 -0.59 25.90 14.72
N GLN A 5 0.29 25.58 15.68
CA GLN A 5 -0.06 24.82 16.88
C GLN A 5 -1.06 25.57 17.77
N GLU A 6 -0.89 26.89 17.93
CA GLU A 6 -1.84 27.74 18.66
C GLU A 6 -3.25 27.65 18.06
N HIS A 7 -3.38 27.75 16.72
CA HIS A 7 -4.67 27.61 16.05
C HIS A 7 -5.25 26.19 16.14
N LEU A 8 -4.41 25.15 16.03
CA LEU A 8 -4.85 23.76 16.18
C LEU A 8 -5.41 23.49 17.58
N HIS A 9 -4.71 23.93 18.64
CA HIS A 9 -5.19 23.79 20.02
C HIS A 9 -6.43 24.62 20.32
N ALA A 10 -6.58 25.76 19.64
CA ALA A 10 -7.80 26.56 19.73
C ALA A 10 -8.95 26.03 18.85
N HIS A 11 -8.75 24.90 18.15
CA HIS A 11 -9.69 24.35 17.17
C HIS A 11 -10.10 25.35 16.06
N ALA A 12 -9.23 26.32 15.79
CA ALA A 12 -9.37 27.31 14.72
C ALA A 12 -8.83 26.70 13.41
N TRP A 13 -9.57 25.71 12.88
CA TRP A 13 -9.11 24.85 11.78
C TRP A 13 -8.80 25.61 10.50
N TYR A 14 -9.66 26.57 10.14
CA TYR A 14 -9.47 27.39 8.96
C TYR A 14 -8.22 28.27 9.09
N GLU A 15 -8.03 28.92 10.25
CA GLU A 15 -6.86 29.74 10.53
C GLU A 15 -5.58 28.89 10.56
N ALA A 16 -5.64 27.69 11.13
CA ALA A 16 -4.53 26.73 11.10
C ALA A 16 -4.17 26.35 9.66
N LEU A 17 -5.17 26.07 8.81
CA LEU A 17 -4.96 25.76 7.39
C LEU A 17 -4.36 26.95 6.63
N MET A 18 -4.89 28.16 6.81
CA MET A 18 -4.38 29.37 6.13
C MET A 18 -2.95 29.70 6.55
N CYS A 19 -2.63 29.60 7.85
CA CYS A 19 -1.28 29.77 8.35
C CYS A 19 -0.33 28.71 7.78
N THR A 20 -0.80 27.46 7.70
CA THR A 20 -0.03 26.35 7.12
C THR A 20 0.24 26.59 5.65
N ASN A 21 -0.76 26.98 4.86
CA ASN A 21 -0.60 27.26 3.43
C ASN A 21 0.42 28.37 3.16
N SER A 22 0.36 29.46 3.94
CA SER A 22 1.33 30.55 3.85
C SER A 22 2.76 30.10 4.19
N ALA A 23 2.90 29.26 5.22
CA ALA A 23 4.19 28.70 5.60
C ALA A 23 4.75 27.71 4.55
N LEU A 24 3.89 26.86 3.97
CA LEU A 24 4.24 25.98 2.85
C LEU A 24 4.75 26.80 1.65
N ASP A 25 4.03 27.83 1.23
CA ASP A 25 4.46 28.70 0.12
C ASP A 25 5.77 29.40 0.40
N LYS A 26 6.05 29.73 1.66
CA LYS A 26 7.31 30.34 2.06
C LYS A 26 8.48 29.36 1.90
N HIS A 27 8.34 28.12 2.36
CA HIS A 27 9.37 27.08 2.17
C HIS A 27 9.58 26.75 0.68
N LEU A 28 8.50 26.58 -0.08
CA LEU A 28 8.58 26.30 -1.52
C LEU A 28 9.28 27.43 -2.30
N ARG A 29 9.02 28.70 -1.96
CA ARG A 29 9.71 29.85 -2.58
C ARG A 29 11.19 29.94 -2.23
N ARG A 30 11.61 29.33 -1.11
CA ARG A 30 13.02 29.26 -0.69
C ARG A 30 13.77 28.08 -1.29
N GLY A 31 13.10 27.23 -2.07
CA GLY A 31 13.71 26.00 -2.58
C GLY A 31 13.88 24.93 -1.49
N GLU A 32 13.01 24.94 -0.47
CA GLU A 32 13.00 24.01 0.67
C GLU A 32 11.77 23.06 0.56
N PRO A 33 11.67 22.20 -0.47
CA PRO A 33 10.47 21.39 -0.70
C PRO A 33 10.28 20.29 0.33
N LEU A 34 11.36 19.77 0.92
CA LEU A 34 11.28 18.73 1.93
C LEU A 34 10.77 19.29 3.27
N GLU A 35 11.19 20.49 3.62
CA GLU A 35 10.70 21.22 4.79
C GLU A 35 9.22 21.57 4.64
N ALA A 36 8.81 21.96 3.42
CA ALA A 36 7.39 22.13 3.10
C ALA A 36 6.63 20.81 3.24
N LEU A 37 7.15 19.70 2.71
CA LEU A 37 6.55 18.38 2.85
C LEU A 37 6.38 18.00 4.33
N ALA A 38 7.45 18.10 5.12
CA ALA A 38 7.46 17.77 6.54
C ALA A 38 6.43 18.60 7.33
N LEU A 39 6.37 19.90 7.07
CA LEU A 39 5.37 20.80 7.67
C LEU A 39 3.94 20.33 7.36
N GLY A 40 3.63 20.07 6.09
CA GLY A 40 2.29 19.69 5.69
C GLY A 40 1.87 18.33 6.25
N CYS A 41 2.77 17.34 6.22
CA CYS A 41 2.55 16.02 6.82
C CYS A 41 2.28 16.10 8.33
N GLU A 42 3.07 16.89 9.07
CA GLU A 42 2.86 17.10 10.51
C GLU A 42 1.52 17.76 10.79
N VAL A 43 1.10 18.74 9.99
CA VAL A 43 -0.21 19.40 10.18
C VAL A 43 -1.36 18.44 9.86
N ILE A 44 -1.27 17.59 8.84
CA ILE A 44 -2.29 16.52 8.58
C ILE A 44 -2.43 15.63 9.82
N ARG A 45 -1.30 15.15 10.33
CA ARG A 45 -1.26 14.28 11.52
C ARG A 45 -1.90 14.96 12.74
N ARG A 46 -1.60 16.24 12.96
CA ARG A 46 -2.16 17.03 14.06
C ARG A 46 -3.66 17.30 13.90
N LEU A 47 -4.13 17.65 12.70
CA LEU A 47 -5.55 17.84 12.43
C LEU A 47 -6.34 16.57 12.80
N ALA A 48 -5.83 15.40 12.40
CA ALA A 48 -6.43 14.12 12.77
C ALA A 48 -6.40 13.86 14.28
N ALA A 49 -5.26 14.09 14.93
CA ALA A 49 -5.10 13.85 16.37
C ALA A 49 -5.97 14.78 17.24
N GLU A 50 -6.16 16.03 16.82
CA GLU A 50 -7.01 17.02 17.51
C GLU A 50 -8.50 16.90 17.10
N GLY A 51 -8.85 15.93 16.25
CA GLY A 51 -10.23 15.61 15.89
C GLY A 51 -10.89 16.64 14.95
N CYS A 52 -10.14 17.23 14.02
CA CYS A 52 -10.70 18.14 13.02
C CYS A 52 -11.84 17.43 12.26
N PRO A 53 -13.08 17.94 12.30
CA PRO A 53 -14.26 17.22 11.82
C PRO A 53 -14.54 17.43 10.33
N ASN A 54 -13.85 18.37 9.68
CA ASN A 54 -14.18 18.80 8.34
C ASN A 54 -13.20 18.21 7.32
N GLY A 55 -13.74 17.51 6.33
CA GLY A 55 -12.98 16.77 5.32
C GLY A 55 -12.24 17.67 4.32
N ASP A 56 -12.70 18.91 4.17
CA ASP A 56 -12.15 19.87 3.20
C ASP A 56 -10.75 20.35 3.62
N GLU A 57 -10.48 20.55 4.91
CA GLU A 57 -9.17 20.95 5.43
C GLU A 57 -8.12 19.89 5.12
N TYR A 58 -8.47 18.60 5.32
CA TYR A 58 -7.59 17.50 4.92
C TYR A 58 -7.37 17.49 3.41
N ARG A 59 -8.41 17.67 2.59
CA ARG A 59 -8.30 17.63 1.13
C ARG A 59 -7.41 18.75 0.58
N VAL A 60 -7.60 19.97 1.08
CA VAL A 60 -6.75 21.11 0.71
C VAL A 60 -5.31 20.82 1.12
N LEU A 61 -5.08 20.37 2.37
CA LEU A 61 -3.73 20.13 2.84
C LEU A 61 -3.04 18.97 2.11
N MET A 62 -3.75 17.86 1.83
CA MET A 62 -3.23 16.75 1.02
C MET A 62 -2.81 17.21 -0.38
N THR A 63 -3.60 18.07 -1.03
CA THR A 63 -3.26 18.64 -2.35
C THR A 63 -1.96 19.45 -2.28
N ARG A 64 -1.77 20.21 -1.19
CA ARG A 64 -0.59 21.05 -0.98
C ARG A 64 0.64 20.21 -0.63
N VAL A 65 0.48 19.14 0.16
CA VAL A 65 1.52 18.14 0.46
C VAL A 65 1.94 17.41 -0.81
N ALA A 66 0.99 16.98 -1.65
CA ALA A 66 1.31 16.38 -2.96
C ALA A 66 2.11 17.33 -3.85
N THR A 67 1.75 18.62 -3.86
CA THR A 67 2.48 19.66 -4.61
C THR A 67 3.91 19.85 -4.09
N ALA A 68 4.11 19.78 -2.77
CA ALA A 68 5.43 19.83 -2.17
C ALA A 68 6.25 18.56 -2.50
N LEU A 69 5.63 17.38 -2.36
CA LEU A 69 6.23 16.09 -2.69
C LEU A 69 6.76 16.06 -4.13
N ALA A 70 5.96 16.53 -5.10
CA ALA A 70 6.35 16.57 -6.50
C ALA A 70 7.62 17.41 -6.79
N LYS A 71 8.03 18.27 -5.86
CA LYS A 71 9.25 19.09 -5.93
C LYS A 71 10.41 18.53 -5.13
N VAL A 72 10.20 17.49 -4.32
CA VAL A 72 11.27 16.80 -3.60
C VAL A 72 12.07 15.96 -4.59
N GLY A 73 13.39 16.13 -4.58
CA GLY A 73 14.31 15.43 -5.47
C GLY A 73 14.64 14.01 -5.01
N PRO A 74 15.34 13.22 -5.84
CA PRO A 74 15.71 11.84 -5.51
C PRO A 74 16.71 11.73 -4.34
N GLY A 75 17.43 12.80 -4.01
CA GLY A 75 18.39 12.81 -2.90
C GLY A 75 17.74 12.66 -1.51
N ASP A 76 16.42 12.83 -1.40
CA ASP A 76 15.68 12.78 -0.14
C ASP A 76 14.82 11.51 0.00
N VAL A 77 14.98 10.52 -0.88
CA VAL A 77 14.16 9.27 -0.91
C VAL A 77 14.12 8.53 0.41
N ASP A 78 15.18 8.59 1.23
CA ASP A 78 15.21 7.93 2.54
C ASP A 78 14.44 8.69 3.63
N ARG A 79 14.21 10.00 3.46
CA ARG A 79 13.57 10.87 4.46
C ARG A 79 12.05 11.00 4.25
N VAL A 80 11.61 10.89 3.00
CA VAL A 80 10.20 11.02 2.61
C VAL A 80 9.27 9.94 3.21
N PRO A 81 9.67 8.65 3.32
CA PRO A 81 8.77 7.59 3.80
C PRO A 81 8.21 7.85 5.19
N GLU A 82 9.06 8.31 6.11
CA GLU A 82 8.65 8.51 7.50
C GLU A 82 7.65 9.67 7.65
N LEU A 83 7.90 10.77 6.93
CA LEU A 83 6.99 11.93 6.89
C LEU A 83 5.60 11.54 6.36
N LEU A 84 5.57 10.77 5.27
CA LEU A 84 4.32 10.33 4.68
C LEU A 84 3.62 9.29 5.56
N ARG A 85 4.36 8.35 6.17
CA ARG A 85 3.81 7.32 7.06
C ARG A 85 2.97 7.95 8.17
N GLU A 86 3.51 8.95 8.84
CA GLU A 86 2.81 9.65 9.92
C GLU A 86 1.56 10.39 9.44
N ALA A 87 1.61 10.99 8.24
CA ALA A 87 0.44 11.63 7.63
C ALA A 87 -0.66 10.61 7.29
N PHE A 88 -0.32 9.47 6.69
CA PHE A 88 -1.29 8.40 6.39
C PHE A 88 -1.88 7.78 7.65
N GLN A 89 -1.11 7.67 8.74
CA GLN A 89 -1.64 7.25 10.04
C GLN A 89 -2.70 8.23 10.56
N GLY A 90 -2.48 9.53 10.42
CA GLY A 90 -3.51 10.54 10.71
C GLY A 90 -4.74 10.41 9.80
N LEU A 91 -4.52 10.25 8.49
CA LEU A 91 -5.60 10.10 7.52
C LEU A 91 -6.43 8.82 7.72
N ALA A 92 -5.82 7.74 8.23
CA ALA A 92 -6.54 6.53 8.59
C ALA A 92 -7.60 6.81 9.67
N LEU A 93 -7.27 7.65 10.66
CA LEU A 93 -8.20 8.09 11.72
C LEU A 93 -9.32 8.98 11.15
N ALA A 94 -9.03 9.76 10.11
CA ALA A 94 -9.98 10.65 9.44
C ALA A 94 -10.66 10.03 8.21
N SER A 95 -10.55 8.71 8.00
CA SER A 95 -10.99 8.02 6.77
C SER A 95 -12.49 8.11 6.49
N SER A 96 -13.32 8.37 7.50
CA SER A 96 -14.76 8.63 7.35
C SER A 96 -15.08 10.05 6.86
N LEU A 97 -14.12 10.98 6.95
CA LEU A 97 -14.30 12.39 6.64
C LEU A 97 -13.71 12.78 5.29
N THR A 98 -12.72 12.04 4.79
CA THR A 98 -12.00 12.41 3.56
C THR A 98 -11.52 11.21 2.76
N ASN A 99 -11.50 11.36 1.43
CA ASN A 99 -10.92 10.37 0.52
C ASN A 99 -9.43 10.69 0.28
N CYS A 100 -8.57 9.69 0.47
CA CYS A 100 -7.12 9.80 0.31
C CYS A 100 -6.61 9.39 -1.08
N GLU A 101 -7.48 8.97 -1.99
CA GLU A 101 -7.11 8.35 -3.27
C GLU A 101 -6.17 9.21 -4.11
N THR A 102 -6.53 10.46 -4.38
CA THR A 102 -5.67 11.38 -5.15
C THR A 102 -4.31 11.59 -4.50
N PHE A 103 -4.26 11.61 -3.17
CA PHE A 103 -3.01 11.75 -2.42
C PHE A 103 -2.16 10.49 -2.50
N ALA A 104 -2.77 9.31 -2.38
CA ALA A 104 -2.13 8.01 -2.53
C ALA A 104 -1.54 7.82 -3.95
N VAL A 105 -2.26 8.25 -4.99
CA VAL A 105 -1.77 8.25 -6.38
C VAL A 105 -0.56 9.17 -6.53
N ALA A 106 -0.62 10.40 -6.02
CA ALA A 106 0.53 11.32 -6.11
C ALA A 106 1.78 10.77 -5.41
N VAL A 107 1.60 10.10 -4.26
CA VAL A 107 2.68 9.43 -3.53
C VAL A 107 3.24 8.26 -4.33
N SER A 108 2.38 7.40 -4.88
CA SER A 108 2.82 6.24 -5.64
C SER A 108 3.60 6.65 -6.90
N GLU A 109 3.11 7.65 -7.65
CA GLU A 109 3.79 8.20 -8.83
C GLU A 109 5.14 8.81 -8.51
N TRP A 110 5.29 9.43 -7.33
CA TRP A 110 6.58 9.94 -6.88
C TRP A 110 7.57 8.80 -6.64
N TYR A 111 7.17 7.75 -5.93
CA TYR A 111 8.06 6.59 -5.69
C TYR A 111 8.38 5.81 -6.96
N VAL A 112 7.44 5.70 -7.91
CA VAL A 112 7.72 5.08 -9.21
C VAL A 112 8.84 5.82 -9.96
N ARG A 113 8.90 7.16 -9.83
CA ARG A 113 9.93 7.99 -10.48
C ARG A 113 11.27 8.01 -9.76
N HIS A 114 11.26 7.94 -8.43
CA HIS A 114 12.45 8.18 -7.62
C HIS A 114 13.04 6.92 -6.96
N GLY A 115 12.35 5.78 -7.05
CA GLY A 115 12.78 4.49 -6.52
C GLY A 115 11.73 3.92 -5.57
N LEU A 116 11.19 2.75 -5.90
CA LEU A 116 10.13 2.12 -5.12
C LEU A 116 10.61 1.74 -3.72
N ASN A 117 9.81 2.09 -2.71
CA ASN A 117 10.01 1.65 -1.33
C ASN A 117 8.94 0.60 -0.98
N PRO A 118 9.31 -0.67 -0.70
CA PRO A 118 8.34 -1.72 -0.39
C PRO A 118 7.49 -1.44 0.85
N ALA A 119 8.02 -0.74 1.86
CA ALA A 119 7.21 -0.37 3.02
C ALA A 119 6.09 0.59 2.60
N VAL A 120 6.43 1.59 1.77
CA VAL A 120 5.46 2.54 1.21
C VAL A 120 4.39 1.83 0.40
N CYS A 121 4.78 0.91 -0.48
CA CYS A 121 3.84 0.15 -1.31
C CYS A 121 2.80 -0.59 -0.45
N SER A 122 3.20 -1.15 0.70
CA SER A 122 2.29 -1.84 1.61
C SER A 122 1.27 -0.91 2.28
N TRP A 123 1.68 0.24 2.80
CA TRP A 123 0.74 1.11 3.53
C TRP A 123 -0.02 2.08 2.63
N VAL A 124 0.46 2.39 1.42
CA VAL A 124 -0.26 3.27 0.48
C VAL A 124 -1.32 2.51 -0.31
N SER A 125 -1.10 1.22 -0.58
CA SER A 125 -1.99 0.42 -1.45
C SER A 125 -3.47 0.36 -1.02
N PRO A 126 -3.85 0.35 0.27
CA PRO A 126 -5.26 0.42 0.67
C PRO A 126 -5.99 1.67 0.19
N TYR A 127 -5.25 2.76 0.00
CA TYR A 127 -5.80 4.08 -0.32
C TYR A 127 -5.84 4.33 -1.83
N LEU A 128 -5.29 3.45 -2.65
CA LEU A 128 -5.30 3.59 -4.11
C LEU A 128 -6.67 3.25 -4.71
N PRO A 129 -6.94 3.68 -5.96
CA PRO A 129 -8.06 3.18 -6.75
C PRO A 129 -8.00 1.65 -6.85
N GLU A 130 -9.16 0.98 -6.91
CA GLU A 130 -9.27 -0.48 -6.88
C GLU A 130 -8.32 -1.19 -7.87
N ALA A 131 -8.22 -0.68 -9.09
CA ALA A 131 -7.35 -1.21 -10.14
C ALA A 131 -5.85 -1.20 -9.78
N ASP A 132 -5.42 -0.28 -8.91
CA ASP A 132 -4.02 -0.06 -8.55
C ASP A 132 -3.66 -0.66 -7.18
N ARG A 133 -4.65 -1.05 -6.36
CA ARG A 133 -4.41 -1.59 -5.01
C ARG A 133 -3.57 -2.85 -5.06
N LEU A 134 -4.02 -3.85 -5.81
CA LEU A 134 -3.35 -5.15 -5.89
C LEU A 134 -1.95 -5.04 -6.55
N PRO A 135 -1.79 -4.39 -7.73
CA PRO A 135 -0.47 -4.21 -8.34
C PRO A 135 0.54 -3.46 -7.45
N MET A 136 0.08 -2.54 -6.60
CA MET A 136 0.96 -1.87 -5.64
C MET A 136 1.25 -2.75 -4.42
N ALA A 137 0.25 -3.42 -3.87
CA ALA A 137 0.40 -4.25 -2.66
C ALA A 137 1.40 -5.38 -2.85
N VAL A 138 1.46 -6.01 -4.03
CA VAL A 138 2.40 -7.12 -4.29
C VAL A 138 3.87 -6.69 -4.29
N LYS A 139 4.14 -5.40 -4.54
CA LYS A 139 5.48 -4.78 -4.43
C LYS A 139 5.85 -4.45 -2.98
N GLY A 140 4.92 -4.68 -2.05
CA GLY A 140 5.06 -4.38 -0.64
C GLY A 140 5.84 -5.41 0.17
N CYS A 141 6.11 -5.07 1.44
CA CYS A 141 6.80 -5.97 2.39
C CYS A 141 5.96 -6.39 3.61
N TYR A 142 4.73 -5.91 3.71
CA TYR A 142 3.75 -6.25 4.75
C TYR A 142 2.43 -6.75 4.14
N PRO A 143 1.71 -7.66 4.83
CA PRO A 143 0.34 -7.99 4.48
C PRO A 143 -0.55 -6.74 4.48
N VAL A 144 -1.55 -6.72 3.60
CA VAL A 144 -2.46 -5.59 3.43
C VAL A 144 -3.87 -6.07 3.81
N PRO A 145 -4.32 -5.85 5.07
CA PRO A 145 -5.57 -6.43 5.58
C PRO A 145 -6.81 -6.15 4.72
N PRO A 146 -6.99 -4.96 4.13
CA PRO A 146 -8.12 -4.70 3.23
C PRO A 146 -8.18 -5.62 2.00
N LEU A 147 -7.05 -6.21 1.57
CA LEU A 147 -7.00 -7.18 0.46
C LEU A 147 -7.23 -8.63 0.92
N MET A 148 -7.61 -8.84 2.18
CA MET A 148 -7.78 -10.17 2.78
C MET A 148 -9.07 -10.22 3.61
N GLN A 149 -10.11 -9.46 3.22
CA GLN A 149 -11.36 -9.43 3.97
C GLN A 149 -12.25 -10.64 3.71
N THR A 150 -12.06 -11.32 2.58
CA THR A 150 -12.80 -12.54 2.20
C THR A 150 -11.83 -13.61 1.71
N PRO A 151 -12.22 -14.91 1.71
CA PRO A 151 -11.40 -15.98 1.16
C PRO A 151 -11.00 -15.75 -0.31
N LYS A 152 -11.89 -15.15 -1.12
CA LYS A 152 -11.63 -14.83 -2.53
C LYS A 152 -10.54 -13.76 -2.64
N MET A 153 -10.68 -12.64 -1.91
CA MET A 153 -9.68 -11.57 -1.92
C MET A 153 -8.32 -12.06 -1.42
N LEU A 154 -8.30 -12.91 -0.39
CA LEU A 154 -7.09 -13.57 0.09
C LEU A 154 -6.45 -14.43 -1.01
N CYS A 155 -7.24 -15.24 -1.72
CA CYS A 155 -6.76 -16.07 -2.82
C CYS A 155 -6.12 -15.23 -3.93
N ASP A 156 -6.83 -14.21 -4.40
CA ASP A 156 -6.33 -13.28 -5.42
C ASP A 156 -5.02 -12.61 -4.98
N TYR A 157 -4.97 -12.15 -3.73
CA TYR A 157 -3.78 -11.48 -3.19
C TYR A 157 -2.59 -12.44 -3.06
N VAL A 158 -2.81 -13.65 -2.54
CA VAL A 158 -1.76 -14.66 -2.36
C VAL A 158 -1.22 -15.12 -3.71
N LEU A 159 -2.08 -15.40 -4.69
CA LEU A 159 -1.64 -15.81 -6.02
C LEU A 159 -0.83 -14.70 -6.70
N ALA A 160 -1.26 -13.44 -6.59
CA ALA A 160 -0.53 -12.31 -7.14
C ALA A 160 0.83 -12.08 -6.44
N LEU A 161 0.91 -12.29 -5.12
CA LEU A 161 2.16 -12.24 -4.38
C LEU A 161 3.13 -13.34 -4.80
N LEU A 162 2.65 -14.57 -5.03
CA LEU A 162 3.46 -15.67 -5.51
C LEU A 162 3.97 -15.40 -6.93
N ASP A 163 3.12 -14.84 -7.82
CA ASP A 163 3.48 -14.49 -9.19
C ASP A 163 4.55 -13.39 -9.23
N ALA A 164 4.52 -12.49 -8.25
CA ALA A 164 5.56 -11.49 -8.01
C ALA A 164 6.81 -12.05 -7.29
N GLY A 165 6.88 -13.35 -6.99
CA GLY A 165 7.99 -13.99 -6.26
C GLY A 165 8.03 -13.67 -4.76
N ASN A 166 7.00 -13.03 -4.21
CA ASN A 166 6.97 -12.54 -2.82
C ASN A 166 6.38 -13.58 -1.85
N VAL A 167 7.00 -14.76 -1.81
CA VAL A 167 6.54 -15.92 -1.02
C VAL A 167 6.46 -15.62 0.47
N LYS A 168 7.36 -14.77 0.98
CA LYS A 168 7.39 -14.37 2.39
C LYS A 168 6.14 -13.60 2.80
N VAL A 169 5.72 -12.63 1.98
CA VAL A 169 4.51 -11.85 2.26
C VAL A 169 3.26 -12.70 2.01
N ALA A 170 3.25 -13.57 0.98
CA ALA A 170 2.16 -14.51 0.74
C ALA A 170 1.90 -15.43 1.95
N THR A 171 2.96 -15.94 2.56
CA THR A 171 2.88 -16.76 3.78
C THR A 171 2.32 -15.97 4.96
N LYS A 172 2.83 -14.75 5.19
CA LYS A 172 2.35 -13.88 6.28
C LYS A 172 0.90 -13.42 6.07
N ALA A 173 0.47 -13.23 4.83
CA ALA A 173 -0.92 -12.90 4.49
C ALA A 173 -1.88 -14.01 4.94
N LEU A 174 -1.55 -15.27 4.64
CA LEU A 174 -2.32 -16.43 5.11
C LEU A 174 -2.35 -16.54 6.64
N GLU A 175 -1.20 -16.39 7.30
CA GLU A 175 -1.11 -16.43 8.77
C GLU A 175 -1.95 -15.33 9.41
N TYR A 176 -1.87 -14.11 8.87
CA TYR A 176 -2.68 -12.99 9.31
C TYR A 176 -4.17 -13.27 9.14
N TYR A 177 -4.59 -13.73 7.96
CA TYR A 177 -5.99 -14.04 7.68
C TYR A 177 -6.55 -15.07 8.67
N ARG A 178 -5.83 -16.19 8.88
CA ARG A 178 -6.25 -17.26 9.81
C ARG A 178 -6.32 -16.82 11.26
N ALA A 179 -5.49 -15.87 11.67
CA ALA A 179 -5.51 -15.35 13.03
C ALA A 179 -6.72 -14.42 13.28
N HIS A 180 -7.33 -13.86 12.23
CA HIS A 180 -8.35 -12.82 12.34
C HIS A 180 -9.69 -13.15 11.66
N SER A 181 -9.76 -14.26 10.91
CA SER A 181 -10.97 -14.73 10.23
C SER A 181 -11.34 -16.12 10.73
N THR A 182 -12.64 -16.34 10.91
CA THR A 182 -13.24 -17.66 11.16
C THR A 182 -13.82 -18.27 9.88
N GLU A 183 -13.75 -17.54 8.77
CA GLU A 183 -14.31 -17.98 7.49
C GLU A 183 -13.32 -18.91 6.79
N HIS A 184 -13.72 -20.18 6.71
CA HIS A 184 -13.03 -21.22 5.96
C HIS A 184 -13.80 -21.53 4.69
N ALA A 185 -13.16 -21.32 3.54
CA ALA A 185 -13.74 -21.59 2.23
C ALA A 185 -12.70 -22.19 1.29
N GLU A 186 -13.16 -22.74 0.17
CA GLU A 186 -12.30 -23.40 -0.79
C GLU A 186 -11.20 -22.48 -1.36
N HIS A 187 -11.47 -21.18 -1.51
CA HIS A 187 -10.47 -20.18 -1.92
C HIS A 187 -9.33 -19.99 -0.90
N GLU A 188 -9.61 -20.11 0.41
CA GLU A 188 -8.56 -20.09 1.44
C GLU A 188 -7.66 -21.34 1.30
N GLU A 189 -8.26 -22.50 1.03
CA GLU A 189 -7.50 -23.74 0.82
C GLU A 189 -6.68 -23.68 -0.46
N VAL A 190 -7.19 -23.09 -1.54
CA VAL A 190 -6.40 -22.80 -2.76
C VAL A 190 -5.18 -21.94 -2.41
N ALA A 191 -5.39 -20.82 -1.70
CA ALA A 191 -4.30 -19.91 -1.32
C ALA A 191 -3.22 -20.62 -0.51
N LYS A 192 -3.62 -21.42 0.49
CA LYS A 192 -2.72 -22.25 1.31
C LYS A 192 -1.95 -23.26 0.45
N LEU A 193 -2.65 -24.06 -0.35
CA LEU A 193 -2.04 -25.09 -1.19
C LEU A 193 -1.09 -24.47 -2.24
N ALA A 194 -1.42 -23.30 -2.78
CA ALA A 194 -0.57 -22.58 -3.72
C ALA A 194 0.75 -22.16 -3.08
N VAL A 195 0.72 -21.61 -1.86
CA VAL A 195 1.94 -21.28 -1.11
C VAL A 195 2.77 -22.52 -0.82
N GLU A 196 2.16 -23.63 -0.40
CA GLU A 196 2.86 -24.88 -0.14
C GLU A 196 3.49 -25.48 -1.40
N ALA A 197 2.75 -25.49 -2.51
CA ALA A 197 3.22 -26.01 -3.78
C ALA A 197 4.37 -25.17 -4.32
N PHE A 198 4.26 -23.84 -4.29
CA PHE A 198 5.29 -22.93 -4.76
C PHE A 198 6.58 -23.02 -3.93
N ARG A 199 6.48 -23.07 -2.59
CA ARG A 199 7.64 -23.27 -1.69
C ARG A 199 8.38 -24.59 -1.92
N LYS A 200 7.67 -25.61 -2.40
CA LYS A 200 8.24 -26.93 -2.70
C LYS A 200 8.64 -27.07 -4.18
N HIS A 201 8.54 -26.00 -4.97
CA HIS A 201 8.68 -26.04 -6.43
C HIS A 201 7.88 -27.21 -7.05
N SER A 202 6.65 -27.44 -6.57
CA SER A 202 5.86 -28.61 -6.93
C SER A 202 4.92 -28.31 -8.10
N LEU A 203 5.40 -28.55 -9.32
CA LEU A 203 4.59 -28.42 -10.55
C LEU A 203 3.33 -29.29 -10.50
N LYS A 204 3.44 -30.51 -9.97
CA LYS A 204 2.30 -31.42 -9.77
C LYS A 204 1.28 -30.84 -8.80
N GLY A 205 1.74 -30.17 -7.74
CA GLY A 205 0.89 -29.49 -6.77
C GLY A 205 0.06 -28.39 -7.42
N LEU A 206 0.70 -27.50 -8.19
CA LEU A 206 0.01 -26.41 -8.90
C LEU A 206 -1.02 -26.92 -9.92
N LYS A 207 -0.66 -27.93 -10.74
CA LYS A 207 -1.59 -28.57 -11.69
C LYS A 207 -2.79 -29.21 -11.00
N LEU A 208 -2.57 -29.85 -9.85
CA LEU A 208 -3.63 -30.47 -9.07
C LEU A 208 -4.61 -29.43 -8.51
N ILE A 209 -4.10 -28.29 -8.00
CA ILE A 209 -4.94 -27.18 -7.53
C ILE A 209 -5.85 -26.68 -8.66
N ARG A 210 -5.27 -26.34 -9.82
CA ARG A 210 -6.02 -25.86 -10.99
C ARG A 210 -7.10 -26.84 -11.45
N THR A 211 -6.80 -28.14 -11.43
CA THR A 211 -7.76 -29.18 -11.87
C THR A 211 -8.86 -29.41 -10.84
N LYS A 212 -8.49 -29.55 -9.56
CA LYS A 212 -9.42 -29.87 -8.47
C LYS A 212 -10.38 -28.72 -8.17
N TYR A 213 -9.87 -27.48 -8.20
CA TYR A 213 -10.64 -26.28 -7.86
C TYR A 213 -11.17 -25.53 -9.10
N LYS A 214 -11.15 -26.17 -10.28
CA LYS A 214 -11.58 -25.56 -11.56
C LYS A 214 -12.97 -24.89 -11.50
N ALA A 215 -13.89 -25.43 -10.70
CA ALA A 215 -15.27 -24.95 -10.63
C ALA A 215 -15.41 -23.59 -9.90
N ILE A 216 -14.47 -23.26 -9.01
CA ILE A 216 -14.51 -22.01 -8.24
C ILE A 216 -13.52 -20.97 -8.75
N LEU A 217 -12.46 -21.41 -9.43
CA LEU A 217 -11.41 -20.52 -9.92
C LEU A 217 -11.90 -19.73 -11.15
N ASP A 218 -11.79 -18.42 -11.06
CA ASP A 218 -12.02 -17.55 -12.21
C ASP A 218 -10.90 -17.65 -13.25
N GLU A 219 -11.04 -16.95 -14.37
CA GLU A 219 -10.05 -16.96 -15.45
C GLU A 219 -8.71 -16.34 -15.02
N THR A 220 -8.74 -15.32 -14.17
CA THR A 220 -7.56 -14.60 -13.69
C THR A 220 -6.74 -15.49 -12.76
N GLU A 221 -7.39 -16.18 -11.82
CA GLU A 221 -6.76 -17.13 -10.90
C GLU A 221 -6.16 -18.31 -11.65
N ARG A 222 -6.90 -18.87 -12.62
CA ARG A 222 -6.41 -19.96 -13.48
C ARG A 222 -5.18 -19.52 -14.29
N SER A 223 -5.24 -18.35 -14.91
CA SER A 223 -4.11 -17.78 -15.65
C SER A 223 -2.89 -17.55 -14.76
N THR A 224 -3.11 -17.13 -13.51
CA THR A 224 -2.02 -16.90 -12.55
C THR A 224 -1.38 -18.21 -12.11
N LEU A 225 -2.17 -19.24 -11.82
CA LEU A 225 -1.66 -20.58 -11.54
C LEU A 225 -0.85 -21.15 -12.72
N GLU A 226 -1.27 -20.90 -13.97
CA GLU A 226 -0.52 -21.31 -15.16
C GLU A 226 0.83 -20.61 -15.28
N ARG A 227 0.90 -19.31 -14.96
CA ARG A 227 2.19 -18.59 -14.89
C ARG A 227 3.10 -19.15 -13.80
N LEU A 228 2.56 -19.45 -12.62
CA LEU A 228 3.31 -20.10 -11.55
C LEU A 228 3.83 -21.49 -11.96
N GLU A 229 3.02 -22.28 -12.68
CA GLU A 229 3.45 -23.57 -13.25
C GLU A 229 4.64 -23.39 -14.19
N PHE A 230 4.63 -22.36 -15.03
CA PHE A 230 5.73 -22.04 -15.94
C PHE A 230 7.01 -21.66 -15.17
N THR A 231 6.92 -20.74 -14.20
CA THR A 231 8.05 -20.30 -13.38
C THR A 231 8.72 -21.48 -12.65
N VAL A 232 7.93 -22.34 -12.02
CA VAL A 232 8.45 -23.54 -11.35
C VAL A 232 9.09 -24.51 -12.34
N SER A 233 8.51 -24.68 -13.54
CA SER A 233 9.07 -25.56 -14.56
C SER A 233 10.40 -25.05 -15.11
N SER A 234 10.57 -23.73 -15.29
CA SER A 234 11.84 -23.18 -15.76
C SER A 234 12.94 -23.34 -14.71
N GLU A 235 12.64 -23.08 -13.43
CA GLU A 235 13.60 -23.24 -12.34
C GLU A 235 14.07 -24.69 -12.16
N GLN A 236 13.18 -25.66 -12.43
CA GLN A 236 13.54 -27.09 -12.41
C GLN A 236 14.46 -27.47 -13.59
N ASN A 237 14.17 -26.96 -14.78
CA ASN A 237 15.00 -27.24 -15.96
C ASN A 237 16.40 -26.61 -15.86
N ASP A 238 16.50 -25.40 -15.31
CA ASP A 238 17.80 -24.71 -15.11
C ASP A 238 18.68 -25.42 -14.06
N ALA A 239 18.06 -26.11 -13.09
CA ALA A 239 18.78 -26.91 -12.10
C ALA A 239 19.34 -28.22 -12.69
N ASP A 240 18.63 -28.84 -13.63
CA ASP A 240 19.04 -30.09 -14.29
C ASP A 240 20.17 -29.88 -15.33
N GLU A 241 20.41 -28.66 -15.81
CA GLU A 241 21.52 -28.33 -16.74
C GLU A 241 22.86 -28.04 -16.04
N LEU A 242 22.86 -27.91 -14.70
CA LEU A 242 24.04 -27.60 -13.89
C LEU A 242 24.63 -28.80 -13.14
N ASP A 243 24.03 -29.98 -13.28
CA ASP A 243 24.50 -31.29 -12.78
C ASP A 243 25.10 -32.17 -13.90
#